data_AF-A0A963WCW6-F1
#
_entry.id   AF-A0A963WCW6-F1
#
_cell.length_a   1.000
_cell.length_b   1.000
_cell.length_c   1.000
_cell.angle_alpha   90.00
_cell.angle_beta   90.00
_cell.angle_gamma   90.00
#
_symmetry.space_group_name_H-M   'P 1'
#
loop_
_entity.id
_entity.type
_entity.pdbx_description
1 polymer ?
#
loop_
_entity_poly.entity_id
_entity_poly.type
_entity_poly.pdbx_seq_one_letter_code
_entity_poly.pdbx_strand_id
1 'polypeptide(L)'
;VLGDYLAQRLGVKPGDLVWVEVLEGRQKKLQLPVVQLVQAYTGLPAYMDLQALNRALGDGDVVSGALLTVDAAAQTRVLHELDRRPRVAGAETRLGAVRAFFKSIAEFTGVFTWIAVLMGGVVNFGVVYNSARIALSERGRELASLRVLGLTQGEVSTILLGELALLVLVSIPLSFVVGWGLSAFLARGMQSDLYRVPVVLPPSSYAFAALITVLSAVLSSLAVYWRIRRLDLIGVLKTRE
;
A
#
# COMPACT_ATOMS: atom_id res chain seq x y z
N VAL A 1 -2.06 -24.50 19.56
CA VAL A 1 -1.78 -23.92 18.23
C VAL A 1 -0.97 -22.65 18.43
N LEU A 2 0.12 -22.45 17.71
CA LEU A 2 0.95 -21.23 17.80
C LEU A 2 0.90 -20.44 16.50
N GLY A 3 1.07 -19.12 16.59
CA GLY A 3 1.39 -18.29 15.44
C GLY A 3 2.69 -18.75 14.78
N ASP A 4 2.72 -18.81 13.44
CA ASP A 4 3.87 -19.19 12.62
C ASP A 4 5.14 -18.43 12.97
N TYR A 5 5.04 -17.12 13.22
CA TYR A 5 6.18 -16.32 13.63
C TYR A 5 6.70 -16.63 15.04
N LEU A 6 5.79 -16.82 16.00
CA LEU A 6 6.18 -17.17 17.36
C LEU A 6 6.92 -18.52 17.35
N ALA A 7 6.44 -19.46 16.55
CA ALA A 7 7.10 -20.74 16.36
C ALA A 7 8.50 -20.59 15.71
N GLN A 8 8.64 -19.76 14.68
CA GLN A 8 9.94 -19.44 14.07
C GLN A 8 10.91 -18.82 15.08
N ARG A 9 10.44 -17.88 15.90
CA ARG A 9 11.28 -17.20 16.90
C ARG A 9 11.74 -18.15 18.02
N LEU A 10 10.89 -19.09 18.41
CA LEU A 10 11.21 -20.12 19.39
C LEU A 10 11.95 -21.32 18.79
N GLY A 11 12.03 -21.42 17.46
CA GLY A 11 12.66 -22.55 16.76
C GLY A 11 11.89 -23.86 16.86
N VAL A 12 10.56 -23.80 17.05
CA VAL A 12 9.71 -24.99 17.28
C VAL A 12 8.82 -25.33 16.09
N LYS A 13 8.46 -26.61 15.98
CA LYS A 13 7.61 -27.19 14.94
C LYS A 13 6.41 -27.92 15.55
N PRO A 14 5.36 -28.23 14.76
CA PRO A 14 4.33 -29.14 15.20
C PRO A 14 4.93 -30.47 15.70
N GLY A 15 4.55 -30.89 16.91
CA GLY A 15 5.09 -32.05 17.62
C GLY A 15 6.02 -31.68 18.78
N ASP A 16 6.63 -30.50 18.77
CA ASP A 16 7.58 -30.08 19.81
C ASP A 16 6.87 -29.67 21.10
N LEU A 17 7.56 -29.80 22.24
CA LEU A 17 7.09 -29.36 23.55
C LEU A 17 7.63 -27.96 23.85
N VAL A 18 6.74 -27.06 24.30
CA VAL A 18 7.09 -25.71 24.75
C VAL A 18 6.80 -25.53 26.23
N TRP A 19 7.69 -24.80 26.91
CA TRP A 19 7.43 -24.33 28.27
C TRP A 19 6.57 -23.07 28.22
N VAL A 20 5.45 -23.12 28.94
CA VAL A 20 4.50 -22.02 29.09
C VAL A 20 4.47 -21.64 30.56
N GLU A 21 4.91 -20.43 30.87
CA GLU A 21 4.81 -19.83 32.18
C GLU A 21 3.61 -18.90 32.19
N VAL A 22 2.62 -19.24 33.01
CA VAL A 22 1.44 -18.40 33.23
C VAL A 22 1.87 -17.26 34.16
N LEU A 23 1.62 -16.02 33.78
CA LEU A 23 2.05 -14.87 34.60
C LEU A 23 0.98 -14.44 35.62
N GLU A 24 -0.26 -14.89 35.41
CA GLU A 24 -1.43 -14.54 36.20
C GLU A 24 -1.92 -15.74 37.04
N GLY A 25 -2.68 -15.45 38.09
CA GLY A 25 -3.24 -16.48 38.97
C GLY A 25 -2.15 -17.27 39.71
N ARG A 26 -2.15 -18.60 39.56
CA ARG A 26 -1.26 -19.51 40.28
C ARG A 26 0.15 -19.64 39.70
N GLN A 27 0.47 -18.84 38.67
CA GLN A 27 1.79 -18.74 38.04
C GLN A 27 2.45 -20.10 37.73
N LYS A 28 1.65 -21.03 37.19
CA LYS A 28 2.13 -22.38 36.89
C LYS A 28 3.06 -22.38 35.67
N LYS A 29 4.07 -23.25 35.74
CA LYS A 29 4.90 -23.64 34.60
C LYS A 29 4.36 -24.96 34.02
N LEU A 30 4.03 -24.95 32.75
CA LEU A 30 3.43 -26.07 32.04
C LEU A 30 4.30 -26.44 30.84
N GLN A 31 4.37 -27.72 30.51
CA GLN A 31 4.97 -28.18 29.27
C GLN A 31 3.85 -28.67 28.35
N LEU A 32 3.70 -28.02 27.19
CA LEU A 32 2.57 -28.25 26.29
C LEU A 32 3.05 -28.55 24.87
N PRO A 33 2.42 -29.48 24.14
CA PRO A 33 2.78 -29.77 22.75
C PRO A 33 2.25 -28.72 21.78
N VAL A 34 3.06 -28.39 20.78
CA VAL A 34 2.66 -27.59 19.63
C VAL A 34 1.92 -28.50 18.65
N VAL A 35 0.60 -28.41 18.59
CA VAL A 35 -0.20 -29.28 17.71
C VAL A 35 -0.20 -28.79 16.26
N GLN A 36 -0.22 -27.48 16.04
CA GLN A 36 -0.34 -26.87 14.71
C GLN A 36 0.15 -25.42 14.74
N LEU A 37 0.56 -24.91 13.57
CA LEU A 37 0.89 -23.51 13.33
C LEU A 37 -0.23 -22.80 12.53
N VAL A 38 -0.50 -21.55 12.86
CA VAL A 38 -1.44 -20.68 12.14
C VAL A 38 -0.75 -19.42 11.68
N GLN A 39 -1.11 -18.92 10.50
CA GLN A 39 -0.56 -17.66 10.00
C GLN A 39 -1.16 -16.49 10.78
N ALA A 40 -0.31 -15.75 11.49
CA ALA A 40 -0.73 -14.60 12.30
C ALA A 40 -0.09 -13.31 11.77
N TYR A 41 -0.94 -12.34 11.42
CA TYR A 41 -0.49 -11.03 10.92
C TYR A 41 -0.33 -9.96 12.01
N THR A 42 -0.76 -10.28 13.24
CA THR A 42 -0.76 -9.35 14.38
C THR A 42 -0.38 -10.06 15.66
N GLY A 43 0.55 -9.48 16.41
CA GLY A 43 1.04 -10.00 17.69
C GLY A 43 1.69 -11.38 17.62
N LEU A 44 1.75 -12.04 18.79
CA LEU A 44 2.31 -13.38 19.00
C LEU A 44 1.23 -14.32 19.57
N PRO A 45 0.20 -14.68 18.78
CA PRO A 45 -0.93 -15.41 19.32
C PRO A 45 -0.57 -16.87 19.63
N ALA A 46 -1.13 -17.36 20.74
CA ALA A 46 -1.15 -18.76 21.11
C ALA A 46 -2.59 -19.13 21.45
N TYR A 47 -3.05 -20.27 20.94
CA TYR A 47 -4.41 -20.77 21.14
C TYR A 47 -4.39 -22.16 21.73
N MET A 48 -5.30 -22.40 22.66
CA MET A 48 -5.56 -23.70 23.27
C MET A 48 -7.06 -23.89 23.39
N ASP A 49 -7.50 -25.15 23.37
CA ASP A 49 -8.88 -25.48 23.73
C ASP A 49 -9.17 -25.05 25.18
N LEU A 50 -10.32 -24.44 25.41
CA LEU A 50 -10.69 -23.87 26.72
C LEU A 50 -10.75 -24.95 27.80
N GLN A 51 -11.33 -26.11 27.51
CA GLN A 51 -11.45 -27.19 28.49
C GLN A 51 -10.07 -27.82 28.81
N ALA A 52 -9.21 -27.92 27.81
CA ALA A 52 -7.83 -28.37 28.00
C ALA A 52 -7.01 -27.35 28.84
N LEU A 53 -7.16 -26.05 28.57
CA LEU A 53 -6.50 -24.98 29.32
C LEU A 53 -6.97 -24.97 30.78
N ASN A 54 -8.29 -25.01 31.01
CA ASN A 54 -8.88 -25.02 32.35
C ASN A 54 -8.43 -26.22 33.17
N ARG A 55 -8.29 -27.41 32.55
CA ARG A 55 -7.71 -28.60 33.20
C ARG A 55 -6.22 -28.43 33.51
N ALA A 56 -5.44 -27.87 32.59
CA ALA A 56 -4.00 -27.67 32.80
C ALA A 56 -3.70 -26.67 33.92
N LEU A 57 -4.49 -25.59 34.00
CA LEU A 57 -4.39 -24.58 35.06
C LEU A 57 -5.00 -25.08 36.39
N GLY A 58 -6.05 -25.89 36.31
CA GLY A 58 -6.82 -26.38 37.45
C GLY A 58 -7.84 -25.37 37.97
N ASP A 59 -8.23 -24.39 37.15
CA ASP A 59 -9.09 -23.25 37.52
C ASP A 59 -10.61 -23.57 37.45
N GLY A 60 -10.98 -24.80 37.06
CA GLY A 60 -12.38 -25.21 36.93
C GLY A 60 -13.03 -24.65 35.66
N ASP A 61 -14.36 -24.53 35.64
CA ASP A 61 -15.10 -24.02 34.47
C ASP A 61 -15.20 -22.49 34.50
N VAL A 62 -14.11 -21.83 34.12
CA VAL A 62 -14.00 -20.36 34.09
C VAL A 62 -13.80 -19.85 32.66
N VAL A 63 -14.33 -18.66 32.39
CA VAL A 63 -14.18 -17.92 31.14
C VAL A 63 -13.90 -16.44 31.43
N SER A 64 -12.98 -15.84 30.68
CA SER A 64 -12.69 -14.41 30.75
C SER A 64 -13.52 -13.58 29.78
N GLY A 65 -14.14 -14.20 28.78
CA GLY A 65 -14.97 -13.53 27.80
C GLY A 65 -15.70 -14.51 26.87
N ALA A 66 -16.68 -14.00 26.14
CA ALA A 66 -17.43 -14.75 25.15
C ALA A 66 -17.57 -13.93 23.86
N LEU A 67 -17.42 -14.59 22.71
CA LEU A 67 -17.70 -14.00 21.41
C LEU A 67 -19.11 -14.42 21.00
N LEU A 68 -19.97 -13.44 20.76
CA LEU A 68 -21.37 -13.66 20.40
C LEU A 68 -21.62 -13.18 18.96
N THR A 69 -22.31 -14.00 18.18
CA THR A 69 -22.88 -13.59 16.89
C THR A 69 -24.30 -13.09 17.15
N VAL A 70 -24.57 -11.84 16.78
CA VAL A 70 -25.84 -11.16 17.02
C VAL A 70 -26.36 -10.59 15.70
N ASP A 71 -27.67 -10.63 15.49
CA ASP A 71 -28.32 -9.95 14.38
C ASP A 71 -28.04 -8.44 14.44
N ALA A 72 -27.71 -7.83 13.30
CA ALA A 72 -27.45 -6.40 13.17
C ALA A 72 -28.58 -5.53 13.73
N ALA A 73 -29.84 -5.95 13.59
CA ALA A 73 -30.99 -5.20 14.11
C ALA A 73 -31.10 -5.25 15.65
N ALA A 74 -30.57 -6.31 16.27
CA ALA A 74 -30.64 -6.52 17.72
C ALA A 74 -29.37 -6.05 18.47
N GLN A 75 -28.29 -5.72 17.74
CA GLN A 75 -26.97 -5.42 18.28
C GLN A 75 -27.00 -4.37 19.41
N THR A 76 -27.64 -3.23 19.19
CA THR A 76 -27.72 -2.15 20.19
C THR A 76 -28.51 -2.56 21.43
N ARG A 77 -29.59 -3.33 21.26
CA ARG A 77 -30.41 -3.83 22.37
C ARG A 77 -29.62 -4.83 23.22
N VAL A 78 -28.91 -5.75 22.57
CA VAL A 78 -28.10 -6.76 23.26
C VAL A 78 -26.95 -6.11 24.03
N LEU A 79 -26.28 -5.10 23.45
CA LEU A 79 -25.21 -4.38 24.15
C LEU A 79 -25.73 -3.69 25.42
N HIS A 80 -26.84 -2.97 25.31
CA HIS A 80 -27.47 -2.32 26.47
C HIS A 80 -27.92 -3.31 27.54
N GLU A 81 -28.43 -4.48 27.16
CA GLU A 81 -28.85 -5.50 28.11
C GLU A 81 -27.65 -6.14 28.82
N LEU A 82 -26.53 -6.32 28.11
CA LEU A 82 -25.29 -6.85 28.68
C LEU A 82 -24.64 -5.85 29.65
N ASP A 83 -24.62 -4.55 29.32
CA ASP A 83 -24.09 -3.50 30.20
C ASP A 83 -24.85 -3.39 31.53
N ARG A 84 -26.12 -3.80 31.56
CA ARG A 84 -26.94 -3.82 32.77
C ARG A 84 -26.72 -5.05 33.64
N ARG A 85 -25.99 -6.06 33.17
CA ARG A 85 -25.77 -7.29 33.94
C ARG A 85 -24.56 -7.13 34.87
N PRO A 86 -24.73 -7.30 36.19
CA PRO A 86 -23.66 -7.06 37.16
C PRO A 86 -22.46 -8.03 37.07
N ARG A 87 -22.57 -9.13 36.31
CA ARG A 87 -21.48 -10.09 36.07
C ARG A 87 -20.71 -9.83 34.77
N VAL A 88 -21.12 -8.83 33.99
CA VAL A 88 -20.47 -8.45 32.72
C VAL A 88 -19.64 -7.19 32.99
N ALA A 89 -18.32 -7.30 32.89
CA ALA A 89 -17.42 -6.17 33.11
C ALA A 89 -17.49 -5.13 31.97
N GLY A 90 -17.85 -5.56 30.76
CA GLY A 90 -18.07 -4.70 29.61
C GLY A 90 -18.49 -5.51 28.38
N ALA A 91 -19.27 -4.89 27.49
CA ALA A 91 -19.66 -5.48 26.23
C ALA A 91 -19.30 -4.53 25.08
N GLU A 92 -18.45 -5.00 24.16
CA GLU A 92 -18.03 -4.20 23.02
C GLU A 92 -18.42 -4.85 21.69
N THR A 93 -18.63 -3.99 20.70
CA THR A 93 -18.91 -4.45 19.34
C THR A 93 -17.61 -4.58 18.57
N ARG A 94 -17.18 -5.83 18.34
CA ARG A 94 -16.00 -6.14 17.52
C ARG A 94 -16.08 -5.46 16.15
N LEU A 95 -17.26 -5.47 15.52
CA LEU A 95 -17.50 -4.82 14.22
C LEU A 95 -17.35 -3.30 14.27
N GLY A 96 -17.74 -2.66 15.37
CA GLY A 96 -17.60 -1.21 15.55
C GLY A 96 -16.14 -0.81 15.68
N ALA A 97 -15.39 -1.51 16.53
CA ALA A 97 -13.95 -1.31 16.71
C ALA A 97 -13.17 -1.57 15.40
N VAL A 98 -13.46 -2.67 14.70
CA VAL A 98 -12.84 -3.00 13.42
C VAL A 98 -13.16 -1.95 12.36
N ARG A 99 -14.42 -1.48 12.26
CA ARG A 99 -14.81 -0.45 11.30
C ARG A 99 -14.15 0.90 11.60
N ALA A 100 -14.09 1.29 12.87
CA ALA A 100 -13.40 2.51 13.28
C ALA A 100 -11.90 2.44 12.95
N PHE A 101 -11.26 1.31 13.26
CA PHE A 101 -9.86 1.05 12.93
C PHE A 101 -9.59 1.17 11.42
N PHE A 102 -10.37 0.47 10.59
CA PHE A 102 -10.22 0.55 9.13
C PHE A 102 -10.54 1.95 8.59
N LYS A 103 -11.51 2.66 9.17
CA LYS A 103 -11.82 4.04 8.78
C LYS A 103 -10.64 4.95 9.07
N SER A 104 -10.05 4.90 10.27
CA SER A 104 -8.90 5.71 10.64
C SER A 104 -7.68 5.41 9.77
N ILE A 105 -7.41 4.13 9.48
CA ILE A 105 -6.34 3.75 8.54
C ILE A 105 -6.63 4.30 7.14
N ALA A 106 -7.85 4.12 6.63
CA ALA A 106 -8.21 4.57 5.29
C ALA A 106 -8.11 6.10 5.16
N GLU A 107 -8.51 6.85 6.18
CA GLU A 107 -8.42 8.31 6.20
C GLU A 107 -6.95 8.77 6.25
N PHE A 108 -6.16 8.21 7.15
CA PHE A 108 -4.72 8.51 7.25
C PHE A 108 -3.99 8.15 5.94
N THR A 109 -4.09 6.90 5.49
CA THR A 109 -3.44 6.44 4.26
C THR A 109 -3.97 7.16 3.02
N GLY A 110 -5.26 7.50 2.98
CA GLY A 110 -5.88 8.21 1.87
C GLY A 110 -5.26 9.59 1.63
N VAL A 111 -5.10 10.39 2.70
CA VAL A 111 -4.47 11.72 2.61
C VAL A 111 -3.02 11.62 2.13
N PHE A 112 -2.23 10.73 2.72
CA PHE A 112 -0.84 10.52 2.32
C PHE A 112 -0.71 10.04 0.87
N THR A 113 -1.56 9.11 0.45
CA THR A 113 -1.60 8.62 -0.94
C THR A 113 -1.90 9.76 -1.90
N TRP A 114 -2.87 10.61 -1.56
CA TRP A 114 -3.26 11.74 -2.41
C TRP A 114 -2.12 12.75 -2.58
N ILE A 115 -1.43 13.09 -1.50
CA ILE A 115 -0.25 13.97 -1.52
C ILE A 115 0.88 13.34 -2.36
N ALA A 116 1.17 12.06 -2.15
CA ALA A 116 2.22 11.35 -2.87
C ALA A 116 1.94 11.29 -4.39
N VAL A 117 0.68 11.01 -4.76
CA VAL A 117 0.22 11.02 -6.16
C VAL A 117 0.37 12.42 -6.78
N LEU A 118 -0.02 13.47 -6.05
CA LEU A 118 0.11 14.83 -6.54
C LEU A 118 1.57 15.23 -6.74
N MET A 119 2.43 14.99 -5.73
CA MET A 119 3.86 15.29 -5.85
C MET A 119 4.52 14.48 -6.96
N GLY A 120 4.24 13.17 -7.03
CA GLY A 120 4.75 12.30 -8.08
C GLY A 120 4.30 12.76 -9.46
N GLY A 121 3.02 13.16 -9.61
CA GLY A 121 2.48 13.70 -10.85
C GLY A 121 3.14 15.00 -11.28
N VAL A 122 3.40 15.93 -10.35
CA VAL A 122 4.12 17.19 -10.62
C VAL A 122 5.57 16.92 -11.04
N VAL A 123 6.28 16.03 -10.34
CA VAL A 123 7.66 15.65 -10.68
C VAL A 123 7.69 14.99 -12.05
N ASN A 124 6.81 14.03 -12.32
CA ASN A 124 6.73 13.35 -13.61
C ASN A 124 6.42 14.35 -14.74
N PHE A 125 5.45 15.26 -14.52
CA PHE A 125 5.14 16.32 -15.47
C PHE A 125 6.38 17.18 -15.78
N GLY A 126 7.10 17.62 -14.74
CA GLY A 126 8.29 18.45 -14.86
C GLY A 126 9.44 17.76 -15.60
N VAL A 127 9.68 16.48 -15.32
CA VAL A 127 10.69 15.67 -16.01
C VAL A 127 10.35 15.53 -17.49
N VAL A 128 9.13 15.09 -17.83
CA VAL A 128 8.71 14.92 -19.23
C VAL A 128 8.75 16.25 -19.98
N TYR A 129 8.30 17.34 -19.36
CA TYR A 129 8.35 18.67 -19.96
C TYR A 129 9.80 19.12 -20.23
N ASN A 130 10.70 18.93 -19.27
CA ASN A 130 12.10 19.29 -19.42
C ASN A 130 12.79 18.43 -20.49
N SER A 131 12.57 17.12 -20.50
CA SER A 131 13.08 16.22 -21.53
C SER A 131 12.61 16.62 -22.92
N ALA A 132 11.32 16.92 -23.07
CA ALA A 132 10.76 17.40 -24.32
C ALA A 132 11.36 18.75 -24.78
N ARG A 133 11.58 19.66 -23.83
CA ARG A 133 12.21 20.97 -24.09
C ARG A 133 13.67 20.82 -24.51
N ILE A 134 14.43 19.94 -23.87
CA ILE A 134 15.82 19.63 -24.21
C ILE A 134 15.88 19.05 -25.63
N ALA A 135 15.07 18.04 -25.93
CA ALA A 135 15.04 17.42 -27.25
C ALA A 135 14.66 18.43 -28.35
N LEU A 136 13.75 19.36 -28.07
CA LEU A 136 13.43 20.47 -28.98
C LEU A 136 14.61 21.45 -29.18
N SER A 137 15.37 21.73 -28.13
CA SER A 137 16.51 22.65 -28.18
C SER A 137 17.70 22.05 -28.92
N GLU A 138 17.98 20.76 -28.71
CA GLU A 138 19.08 20.04 -29.37
C GLU A 138 18.80 19.84 -30.85
N ARG A 139 17.58 19.42 -31.19
CA ARG A 139 17.17 19.14 -32.58
C ARG A 139 16.60 20.35 -33.29
N GLY A 140 16.60 21.54 -32.68
CA GLY A 140 16.01 22.74 -33.27
C GLY A 140 16.56 23.09 -34.67
N ARG A 141 17.85 22.84 -34.92
CA ARG A 141 18.47 23.03 -36.25
C ARG A 141 18.05 21.96 -37.26
N GLU A 142 17.94 20.71 -36.83
CA GLU A 142 17.48 19.59 -37.67
C GLU A 142 16.00 19.75 -38.02
N LEU A 143 15.17 20.19 -37.06
CA LEU A 143 13.77 20.48 -37.29
C LEU A 143 13.58 21.71 -38.21
N ALA A 144 14.47 22.70 -38.13
CA ALA A 144 14.46 23.84 -39.03
C ALA A 144 14.80 23.44 -40.47
N SER A 145 15.79 22.56 -40.70
CA SER A 145 16.12 22.07 -42.04
C SER A 145 15.01 21.19 -42.62
N LEU A 146 14.39 20.34 -41.81
CA LEU A 146 13.21 19.55 -42.19
C LEU A 146 12.03 20.43 -42.60
N ARG A 147 11.83 21.58 -41.94
CA ARG A 147 10.82 22.57 -42.35
C ARG A 147 11.14 23.23 -43.68
N VAL A 148 12.40 23.49 -43.99
CA VAL A 148 12.82 24.01 -45.32
C VAL A 148 12.58 22.98 -46.42
N LEU A 149 12.66 21.69 -46.10
CA LEU A 149 12.31 20.57 -47.00
C LEU A 149 10.80 20.36 -47.18
N GLY A 150 9.96 21.16 -46.52
CA GLY A 150 8.50 21.16 -46.72
C GLY A 150 7.69 20.39 -45.66
N LEU A 151 8.31 19.87 -44.61
CA LEU A 151 7.59 19.19 -43.52
C LEU A 151 6.75 20.17 -42.71
N THR A 152 5.53 19.73 -42.37
CA THR A 152 4.59 20.50 -41.56
C THR A 152 4.98 20.47 -40.08
N GLN A 153 4.49 21.46 -39.30
CA GLN A 153 4.72 21.48 -37.85
C GLN A 153 4.17 20.23 -37.14
N GLY A 154 3.10 19.64 -37.68
CA GLY A 154 2.49 18.41 -37.15
C GLY A 154 3.42 17.21 -37.27
N GLU A 155 4.02 17.02 -38.45
CA GLU A 155 4.95 15.90 -38.71
C GLU A 155 6.19 15.99 -37.83
N VAL A 156 6.78 17.18 -37.72
CA VAL A 156 7.92 17.45 -36.82
C VAL A 156 7.58 17.13 -35.36
N SER A 157 6.41 17.57 -34.89
CA SER A 157 5.98 17.29 -33.52
C SER A 157 5.71 15.81 -33.26
N THR A 158 5.26 15.06 -34.27
CA THR A 158 4.95 13.63 -34.14
C THR A 158 6.21 12.81 -33.93
N ILE A 159 7.31 13.17 -34.60
CA ILE A 159 8.62 12.51 -34.43
C ILE A 159 9.12 12.70 -32.99
N LEU A 160 9.10 13.94 -32.49
CA LEU A 160 9.56 14.28 -31.13
C LEU A 160 8.69 13.63 -30.05
N LEU A 161 7.36 13.71 -30.21
CA LEU A 161 6.41 13.13 -29.27
C LEU A 161 6.44 11.60 -29.29
N GLY A 162 6.74 10.99 -30.44
CA GLY A 162 6.92 9.54 -30.57
C GLY A 162 8.11 9.01 -29.78
N GLU A 163 9.24 9.73 -29.80
CA GLU A 163 10.42 9.38 -28.99
C GLU A 163 10.11 9.46 -27.49
N LEU A 164 9.45 10.53 -27.05
CA LEU A 164 9.00 10.68 -25.66
C LEU A 164 7.99 9.60 -25.27
N ALA A 165 7.07 9.26 -26.17
CA ALA A 165 6.09 8.20 -25.93
C ALA A 165 6.79 6.84 -25.74
N LEU A 166 7.84 6.54 -26.51
CA LEU A 166 8.64 5.34 -26.34
C LEU A 166 9.35 5.32 -24.97
N LEU A 167 9.94 6.45 -24.56
CA LEU A 167 10.58 6.58 -23.25
C LEU A 167 9.57 6.37 -22.10
N VAL A 168 8.38 6.94 -22.21
CA VAL A 168 7.29 6.75 -21.24
C VAL A 168 6.82 5.30 -21.22
N LEU A 169 6.70 4.66 -22.39
CA LEU A 169 6.29 3.25 -22.48
C LEU A 169 7.29 2.33 -21.77
N VAL A 170 8.59 2.59 -21.90
CA VAL A 170 9.66 1.85 -21.23
C VAL A 170 9.72 2.18 -19.74
N SER A 171 9.40 3.43 -19.36
CA SER A 171 9.45 3.83 -17.95
C SER A 171 8.36 3.17 -17.10
N ILE A 172 7.20 2.83 -17.66
CA ILE A 172 6.10 2.16 -16.94
C ILE A 172 6.52 0.81 -16.32
N PRO A 173 6.99 -0.21 -17.08
CA PRO A 173 7.40 -1.49 -16.48
C PRO A 173 8.58 -1.32 -15.52
N LEU A 174 9.51 -0.41 -15.82
CA LEU A 174 10.61 -0.09 -14.90
C LEU A 174 10.11 0.48 -13.57
N SER A 175 9.12 1.39 -13.61
CA SER A 175 8.49 1.95 -12.42
C SER A 175 7.77 0.88 -11.60
N PHE A 176 7.19 -0.15 -12.24
CA PHE A 176 6.56 -1.24 -11.51
C PHE A 176 7.57 -2.09 -10.74
N VAL A 177 8.72 -2.40 -11.35
CA VAL A 177 9.79 -3.14 -10.70
C VAL A 177 10.35 -2.36 -9.52
N VAL A 178 10.67 -1.08 -9.74
CA VAL A 178 11.19 -0.20 -8.68
C VAL A 178 10.16 0.02 -7.57
N GLY A 179 8.89 0.26 -7.93
CA GLY A 179 7.79 0.47 -6.99
C GLY A 179 7.51 -0.75 -6.12
N TRP A 180 7.54 -1.95 -6.72
CA TRP A 180 7.44 -3.21 -5.97
C TRP A 180 8.64 -3.38 -5.02
N GLY A 181 9.86 -3.13 -5.50
CA GLY A 181 11.08 -3.22 -4.69
C GLY A 181 11.06 -2.27 -3.49
N LEU A 182 10.65 -1.02 -3.70
CA LEU A 182 10.52 -0.02 -2.65
C LEU A 182 9.42 -0.43 -1.64
N SER A 183 8.29 -0.94 -2.13
CA SER A 183 7.20 -1.45 -1.27
C SER A 183 7.67 -2.62 -0.40
N ALA A 184 8.45 -3.54 -0.99
CA ALA A 184 9.04 -4.67 -0.27
C ALA A 184 10.08 -4.22 0.76
N PHE A 185 10.91 -3.24 0.42
CA PHE A 185 11.90 -2.65 1.32
C PHE A 185 11.22 -1.98 2.53
N LEU A 186 10.23 -1.12 2.29
CA LEU A 186 9.47 -0.44 3.34
C LEU A 186 8.72 -1.44 4.22
N ALA A 187 8.07 -2.43 3.63
CA ALA A 187 7.34 -3.45 4.38
C ALA A 187 8.25 -4.26 5.29
N ARG A 188 9.48 -4.59 4.85
CA ARG A 188 10.49 -5.24 5.70
C ARG A 188 10.95 -4.33 6.83
N GLY A 189 11.18 -3.05 6.55
CA GLY A 189 11.59 -2.06 7.56
C GLY A 189 10.53 -1.80 8.64
N MET A 190 9.25 -2.00 8.32
CA MET A 190 8.14 -1.84 9.26
C MET A 190 7.75 -3.12 10.02
N GLN A 191 8.43 -4.26 9.78
CA GLN A 191 8.14 -5.49 10.51
C GLN A 191 8.47 -5.30 12.00
N SER A 192 7.45 -5.40 12.86
CA SER A 192 7.62 -5.40 14.31
C SER A 192 6.95 -6.63 14.93
N ASP A 193 7.27 -6.93 16.18
CA ASP A 193 6.59 -7.98 16.95
C ASP A 193 5.08 -7.75 17.08
N LEU A 194 4.61 -6.51 16.90
CA LEU A 194 3.22 -6.11 17.02
C LEU A 194 2.45 -6.22 15.68
N TYR A 195 3.08 -5.88 14.55
CA TYR A 195 2.42 -5.81 13.25
C TYR A 195 3.30 -6.31 12.10
N ARG A 196 2.69 -7.10 11.20
CA ARG A 196 3.29 -7.54 9.93
C ARG A 196 2.44 -7.05 8.78
N VAL A 197 3.05 -6.30 7.86
CA VAL A 197 2.38 -5.83 6.65
C VAL A 197 2.80 -6.71 5.47
N PRO A 198 1.93 -7.61 4.98
CA PRO A 198 2.23 -8.36 3.76
C PRO A 198 2.22 -7.43 2.54
N VAL A 199 3.18 -7.61 1.64
CA VAL A 199 3.29 -6.83 0.41
C VAL A 199 2.36 -7.44 -0.63
N VAL A 200 1.11 -7.00 -0.64
CA VAL A 200 0.11 -7.40 -1.64
C VAL A 200 -0.26 -6.16 -2.44
N LEU A 201 0.30 -6.03 -3.64
CA LEU A 201 -0.07 -4.97 -4.58
C LEU A 201 -1.13 -5.52 -5.55
N PRO A 202 -2.39 -5.08 -5.44
CA PRO A 202 -3.42 -5.51 -6.38
C PRO A 202 -3.14 -4.93 -7.78
N PRO A 203 -3.60 -5.60 -8.86
CA PRO A 203 -3.44 -5.10 -10.23
C PRO A 203 -3.99 -3.68 -10.44
N SER A 204 -5.01 -3.29 -9.68
CA SER A 204 -5.58 -1.94 -9.71
C SER A 204 -4.58 -0.85 -9.32
N SER A 205 -3.65 -1.13 -8.39
CA SER A 205 -2.61 -0.17 -8.00
C SER A 205 -1.62 0.09 -9.13
N TYR A 206 -1.24 -0.95 -9.87
CA TYR A 206 -0.38 -0.82 -11.05
C TYR A 206 -1.08 -0.08 -12.19
N ALA A 207 -2.36 -0.40 -12.44
CA ALA A 207 -3.16 0.30 -13.44
C ALA A 207 -3.31 1.79 -13.12
N PHE A 208 -3.57 2.12 -11.84
CA PHE A 208 -3.66 3.49 -11.38
C PHE A 208 -2.34 4.26 -11.51
N ALA A 209 -1.21 3.64 -11.13
CA ALA A 209 0.11 4.23 -11.29
C ALA A 209 0.46 4.49 -12.77
N ALA A 210 0.20 3.53 -13.66
CA ALA A 210 0.39 3.71 -15.10
C ALA A 210 -0.51 4.81 -15.66
N LEU A 211 -1.77 4.87 -15.25
CA LEU A 211 -2.71 5.90 -15.68
C LEU A 211 -2.21 7.30 -15.32
N ILE A 212 -1.73 7.51 -14.09
CA ILE A 212 -1.17 8.79 -13.65
C ILE A 212 0.07 9.13 -14.49
N THR A 213 0.97 8.18 -14.69
CA THR A 213 2.19 8.40 -15.50
C THR A 213 1.86 8.82 -16.92
N VAL A 214 0.93 8.11 -17.57
CA VAL A 214 0.48 8.42 -18.94
C VAL A 214 -0.22 9.77 -18.98
N LEU A 215 -1.12 10.04 -18.04
CA LEU A 215 -1.87 11.30 -17.99
C LEU A 215 -0.90 12.50 -17.83
N SER A 216 0.03 12.42 -16.88
CA SER A 216 1.07 13.43 -16.69
C SER A 216 1.92 13.61 -17.95
N ALA A 217 2.34 12.52 -18.60
CA ALA A 217 3.12 12.58 -19.83
C ALA A 217 2.34 13.26 -20.97
N VAL A 218 1.08 12.88 -21.18
CA VAL A 218 0.20 13.48 -22.19
C VAL A 218 0.02 14.98 -21.92
N LEU A 219 -0.22 15.38 -20.68
CA LEU A 219 -0.36 16.80 -20.31
C LEU A 219 0.94 17.58 -20.57
N SER A 220 2.11 17.03 -20.23
CA SER A 220 3.42 17.62 -20.53
C SER A 220 3.65 17.76 -22.03
N SER A 221 3.43 16.69 -22.77
CA SER A 221 3.57 16.64 -24.24
C SER A 221 2.65 17.65 -24.91
N LEU A 222 1.41 17.78 -24.45
CA LEU A 222 0.45 18.77 -24.95
C LEU A 222 0.95 20.19 -24.66
N ALA A 223 1.42 20.47 -23.44
CA ALA A 223 1.97 21.79 -23.09
C ALA A 223 3.13 22.20 -24.01
N VAL A 224 4.02 21.26 -24.36
CA VAL A 224 5.13 21.50 -25.30
C VAL A 224 4.62 21.68 -26.73
N TYR A 225 3.67 20.86 -27.18
CA TYR A 225 3.05 20.98 -28.49
C TYR A 225 2.44 22.38 -28.72
N TRP A 226 1.69 22.89 -27.73
CA TRP A 226 1.13 24.23 -27.76
C TRP A 226 2.21 25.33 -27.79
N ARG A 227 3.33 25.12 -27.09
CA ARG A 227 4.48 26.03 -27.11
C ARG A 227 5.11 26.11 -28.51
N ILE A 228 5.31 24.95 -29.16
CA ILE A 228 5.89 24.87 -30.52
C ILE A 228 4.98 25.58 -31.52
N ARG A 229 3.66 25.37 -31.44
CA ARG A 229 2.69 26.06 -32.31
C ARG A 229 2.68 27.59 -32.14
N ARG A 230 2.93 28.09 -30.92
CA ARG A 230 3.02 29.53 -30.65
C ARG A 230 4.37 30.16 -31.00
N LEU A 231 5.41 29.36 -31.21
CA LEU A 231 6.70 29.85 -31.74
C LEU A 231 6.54 30.07 -33.25
N ASP A 232 5.86 31.18 -33.56
CA ASP A 232 5.74 31.66 -34.92
C ASP A 232 7.13 32.03 -35.47
N LEU A 233 7.41 31.53 -36.66
CA LEU A 233 8.74 31.47 -37.28
C LEU A 233 9.25 32.83 -37.76
N ILE A 234 8.57 33.92 -37.40
CA ILE A 234 8.83 35.29 -37.89
C ILE A 234 9.83 36.02 -36.97
N GLY A 235 10.02 35.58 -35.72
CA GLY A 235 10.95 36.24 -34.77
C GLY A 235 12.42 35.84 -34.92
N VAL A 236 12.72 34.65 -35.44
CA VAL A 236 14.09 34.08 -35.45
C VAL A 236 14.97 34.68 -36.56
N LEU A 237 14.38 35.34 -37.56
CA LEU A 237 15.11 36.05 -38.62
C LEU A 237 15.42 37.52 -38.29
N LYS A 238 14.99 38.05 -37.13
CA LYS A 238 15.21 39.45 -36.74
C LYS A 238 16.29 39.70 -35.69
N THR A 239 16.96 38.67 -35.17
CA THR A 239 18.07 38.81 -34.21
C THR A 239 19.44 38.61 -34.86
N ARG A 240 19.59 39.08 -36.10
CA ARG A 240 20.88 39.32 -36.74
C ARG A 240 20.95 40.79 -37.15
N GLU A 241 21.16 41.64 -36.14
CA GLU A 241 22.07 42.79 -36.17
C GLU A 241 22.86 42.77 -34.85
#